data_AF-A0A7T8JY30-F1
#
_entry.id   AF-A0A7T8JY30-F1
#
_cell.length_a   1.000
_cell.length_b   1.000
_cell.length_c   1.000
_cell.angle_alpha   90.00
_cell.angle_beta   90.00
_cell.angle_gamma   90.00
#
_symmetry.space_group_name_H-M   'P 1'
#
loop_
_entity.id
_entity.type
_entity.pdbx_description
1 polymer ?
#
loop_
_entity_poly.entity_id
_entity_poly.type
_entity_poly.pdbx_seq_one_letter_code
_entity_poly.pdbx_strand_id
1 'polypeptide(L)'
;MENEETVQCPFEISHRILPLDSSIIWFAASALIPTCISKSEQKFSEHVANCPSRASVERMIYGGDAAHPLQQLPYHTAVDEENWENELVSKSYDPMSKCLASDVPLIPRNLTKSQRRAFRESEIDRLSKIKAESQKNKSTTLKKE
;
A
#
# COMPACT_ATOMS: atom_id res chain seq x y z
N MET A 1 -24.57 14.26 -33.46
CA MET A 1 -24.55 13.12 -32.53
C MET A 1 -23.77 13.60 -31.33
N GLU A 2 -24.47 14.01 -30.28
CA GLU A 2 -23.85 14.42 -29.02
C GLU A 2 -23.34 13.16 -28.33
N ASN A 3 -22.06 13.14 -27.95
CA ASN A 3 -21.50 12.03 -27.18
C ASN A 3 -22.00 12.18 -25.74
N GLU A 4 -23.02 11.42 -25.36
CA GLU A 4 -23.46 11.33 -23.96
C GLU A 4 -22.29 10.77 -23.13
N GLU A 5 -21.76 11.57 -22.19
CA GLU A 5 -20.63 11.18 -21.34
C GLU A 5 -21.07 10.13 -20.32
N THR A 6 -21.00 8.85 -20.70
CA THR A 6 -21.23 7.74 -19.77
C THR A 6 -20.07 7.58 -18.79
N VAL A 7 -20.38 7.42 -17.50
CA VAL A 7 -19.40 7.09 -16.47
C VAL A 7 -19.28 5.57 -16.33
N GLN A 8 -18.06 5.07 -16.21
CA GLN A 8 -17.79 3.63 -16.07
C GLN A 8 -17.92 3.16 -14.62
N CYS A 9 -18.49 1.97 -14.41
CA CYS A 9 -18.58 1.39 -13.07
C CYS A 9 -17.19 0.96 -12.55
N PRO A 10 -16.86 1.21 -11.27
CA PRO A 10 -15.59 0.78 -10.68
C PRO A 10 -15.41 -0.74 -10.57
N PHE A 11 -16.51 -1.50 -10.55
CA PHE A 11 -16.47 -2.95 -10.30
C PHE A 11 -16.52 -3.80 -11.57
N GLU A 12 -16.92 -3.22 -12.70
CA GLU A 12 -17.06 -3.95 -13.95
C GLU A 12 -16.89 -3.00 -15.14
N ILE A 13 -15.89 -3.27 -15.97
CA ILE A 13 -15.47 -2.40 -17.08
C ILE A 13 -16.57 -2.31 -18.16
N SER A 14 -17.41 -3.34 -18.27
CA SER A 14 -18.52 -3.37 -19.23
C SER A 14 -19.74 -2.54 -18.79
N HIS A 15 -19.81 -2.09 -17.54
CA HIS A 15 -20.92 -1.27 -17.05
C HIS A 15 -20.68 0.21 -17.38
N ARG A 16 -21.60 0.79 -18.16
CA ARG A 16 -21.68 2.22 -18.45
C ARG A 16 -22.95 2.79 -17.83
N ILE A 17 -22.80 3.86 -17.06
CA ILE A 17 -23.88 4.54 -16.35
C ILE A 17 -24.10 5.87 -17.06
N LEU A 18 -25.33 6.13 -17.48
CA LEU A 18 -25.71 7.40 -18.06
C LEU A 18 -25.94 8.41 -16.92
N PRO A 19 -25.37 9.62 -16.99
CA PRO A 19 -25.79 10.72 -16.13
C PRO A 19 -27.28 10.98 -16.38
N LEU A 20 -28.08 11.04 -15.31
CA LEU A 20 -29.51 11.29 -15.43
C LEU A 20 -29.74 12.68 -16.01
N ASP A 21 -30.01 12.74 -17.31
CA ASP A 21 -30.81 13.80 -17.96
C ASP A 21 -31.46 13.36 -19.28
N SER A 22 -31.21 12.16 -19.82
CA SER A 22 -31.88 11.69 -21.04
C SER A 22 -32.97 10.65 -20.76
N SER A 23 -34.22 11.13 -20.74
CA SER A 23 -35.44 10.33 -20.75
C SER A 23 -35.64 9.64 -22.11
N ILE A 24 -34.85 8.60 -22.40
CA ILE A 24 -35.06 7.78 -23.61
C ILE A 24 -34.95 6.29 -23.26
N ILE A 25 -36.11 5.62 -23.27
CA ILE A 25 -36.23 4.18 -23.10
C ILE A 25 -35.74 3.51 -24.40
N TRP A 26 -34.53 2.96 -24.39
CA TRP A 26 -34.06 2.07 -25.45
C TRP A 26 -34.36 0.62 -25.09
N PHE A 27 -35.25 0.00 -25.87
CA PHE A 27 -35.42 -1.45 -25.92
C PHE A 27 -34.41 -2.00 -26.92
N ALA A 28 -33.47 -2.84 -26.49
CA ALA A 28 -32.70 -3.65 -27.42
C ALA A 28 -32.30 -5.00 -26.80
N ALA A 29 -33.04 -6.03 -27.22
CA ALA A 29 -32.65 -7.42 -27.11
C ALA A 29 -31.42 -7.68 -27.99
N SER A 30 -30.28 -7.96 -27.38
CA SER A 30 -29.19 -8.74 -28.00
C SER A 30 -28.25 -9.23 -26.90
N ALA A 31 -28.40 -10.51 -26.61
CA ALA A 31 -27.56 -11.26 -25.68
C ALA A 31 -26.14 -11.34 -26.21
N LEU A 32 -25.18 -10.65 -25.57
CA LEU A 32 -23.74 -10.99 -25.56
C LEU A 32 -22.88 -10.06 -24.69
N ILE A 33 -23.46 -8.98 -24.14
CA ILE A 33 -22.81 -8.17 -23.10
C ILE A 33 -23.72 -8.23 -21.87
N PRO A 34 -23.23 -8.60 -20.67
CA PRO A 34 -24.00 -8.45 -19.45
C PRO A 34 -24.11 -6.96 -19.12
N THR A 35 -25.00 -6.27 -19.81
CA THR A 35 -25.45 -4.94 -19.43
C THR A 35 -26.38 -5.11 -18.24
N CYS A 36 -25.94 -4.70 -17.06
CA CYS A 36 -26.84 -4.48 -15.94
C CYS A 36 -27.77 -3.31 -16.30
N ILE A 37 -28.89 -3.60 -16.96
CA ILE A 37 -30.00 -2.66 -17.10
C ILE A 37 -30.64 -2.59 -15.70
N SER A 38 -30.13 -1.71 -14.83
CA SER A 38 -30.88 -1.29 -13.67
C SER A 38 -32.13 -0.59 -14.20
N LYS A 39 -33.29 -1.22 -14.03
CA LYS A 39 -34.60 -0.72 -14.51
C LYS A 39 -35.09 0.53 -13.77
N SER A 40 -34.21 1.37 -13.28
CA SER A 40 -34.56 2.52 -12.47
C SER A 40 -33.49 3.57 -12.58
N GLU A 41 -33.96 4.82 -12.64
CA GLU A 41 -33.31 6.12 -12.45
C GLU A 41 -32.47 6.19 -11.16
N GLN A 42 -31.56 5.24 -10.96
CA GLN A 42 -30.73 5.17 -9.77
C GLN A 42 -29.51 6.04 -10.00
N LYS A 43 -29.34 7.01 -9.10
CA LYS A 43 -28.14 7.86 -9.06
C LYS A 43 -26.91 6.95 -9.00
N PHE A 44 -25.79 7.36 -9.60
CA PHE A 44 -24.54 6.59 -9.62
C PHE A 44 -24.17 5.99 -8.24
N SER A 45 -24.42 6.72 -7.16
CA SER A 45 -24.22 6.27 -5.77
C SER A 45 -25.04 5.02 -5.40
N GLU A 46 -26.29 4.94 -5.84
CA GLU A 46 -27.18 3.81 -5.58
C GLU A 46 -26.80 2.57 -6.41
N HIS A 47 -26.33 2.78 -7.65
CA HIS A 47 -25.79 1.70 -8.48
C HIS A 47 -24.54 1.08 -7.85
N VAL A 48 -23.58 1.92 -7.42
CA VAL A 48 -22.34 1.45 -6.78
C VAL A 48 -22.67 0.68 -5.49
N ALA A 49 -23.68 1.10 -4.73
CA ALA A 49 -24.11 0.40 -3.52
C ALA A 49 -24.68 -1.00 -3.82
N ASN A 50 -25.49 -1.14 -4.87
CA ASN A 50 -26.27 -2.35 -5.18
C ASN A 50 -25.74 -3.16 -6.38
N CYS A 51 -24.50 -2.90 -6.83
CA CYS A 51 -23.98 -3.52 -8.04
C CYS A 51 -23.83 -5.05 -7.87
N PRO A 52 -24.42 -5.90 -8.73
CA PRO A 52 -24.32 -7.35 -8.60
C PRO A 52 -22.89 -7.90 -8.67
N SER A 53 -22.01 -7.23 -9.43
CA SER A 53 -20.60 -7.61 -9.56
C SER A 53 -19.76 -7.21 -8.35
N ARG A 54 -20.24 -6.29 -7.50
CA ARG A 54 -19.54 -5.83 -6.29
C ARG A 54 -19.19 -7.00 -5.36
N ALA A 55 -20.18 -7.86 -5.07
CA ALA A 55 -19.97 -9.01 -4.18
C ALA A 55 -18.91 -9.99 -4.74
N SER A 56 -18.83 -10.14 -6.06
CA SER A 56 -17.82 -10.99 -6.71
C SER A 56 -16.41 -10.40 -6.60
N VAL A 57 -16.28 -9.09 -6.86
CA VAL A 57 -15.00 -8.37 -6.74
C VAL A 57 -14.54 -8.30 -5.28
N GLU A 58 -15.44 -8.03 -4.35
CA GLU A 58 -15.14 -8.02 -2.92
C GLU A 58 -14.66 -9.41 -2.46
N ARG A 59 -15.31 -10.50 -2.89
CA ARG A 59 -14.85 -11.86 -2.59
C ARG A 59 -13.47 -12.16 -3.18
N MET A 60 -13.17 -11.63 -4.37
CA MET A 60 -11.87 -11.80 -5.02
C MET A 60 -10.75 -11.05 -4.28
N ILE A 61 -11.00 -9.81 -3.88
CA ILE A 61 -10.00 -8.95 -3.21
C ILE A 61 -9.79 -9.39 -1.76
N TYR A 62 -10.88 -9.67 -1.04
CA TYR A 62 -10.85 -9.90 0.41
C TYR A 62 -10.88 -11.40 0.81
N GLY A 63 -11.08 -12.31 -0.15
CA GLY A 63 -10.88 -13.75 0.05
C GLY A 63 -11.84 -14.41 1.06
N GLY A 64 -13.09 -14.67 0.64
CA GLY A 64 -14.02 -15.59 1.32
C GLY A 64 -15.25 -14.96 1.98
N ASP A 65 -16.27 -15.79 2.27
CA ASP A 65 -17.62 -15.43 2.76
C ASP A 65 -17.68 -14.82 4.18
N ALA A 66 -16.55 -14.36 4.70
CA ALA A 66 -16.53 -13.51 5.89
C ALA A 66 -16.61 -12.06 5.41
N ALA A 67 -17.82 -11.50 5.43
CA ALA A 67 -17.99 -10.07 5.59
C ALA A 67 -17.30 -9.70 6.91
N HIS A 68 -15.99 -9.47 6.89
CA HIS A 68 -15.31 -8.82 7.98
C HIS A 68 -15.92 -7.42 8.02
N PRO A 69 -16.72 -7.06 9.05
CA PRO A 69 -17.11 -5.67 9.19
C PRO A 69 -15.80 -4.90 9.24
N LEU A 70 -15.61 -3.97 8.29
CA LEU A 70 -14.47 -3.07 8.30
C LEU A 70 -14.47 -2.44 9.69
N GLN A 71 -13.54 -2.90 10.53
CA GLN A 71 -13.43 -2.37 11.87
C GLN A 71 -13.03 -0.92 11.66
N GLN A 72 -13.98 -0.01 11.89
CA GLN A 72 -13.71 1.41 11.86
C GLN A 72 -12.71 1.65 12.99
N LEU A 73 -11.43 1.66 12.63
CA LEU A 73 -10.40 2.07 13.55
C LEU A 73 -10.77 3.51 13.94
N PRO A 74 -10.78 3.82 15.25
CA PRO A 74 -11.01 5.18 15.68
C PRO A 74 -10.07 6.08 14.90
N TYR A 75 -10.64 7.04 14.18
CA TYR A 75 -9.89 8.08 13.48
C TYR A 75 -9.22 8.91 14.56
N HIS A 76 -8.02 8.50 14.94
CA HIS A 76 -7.14 9.33 15.72
C HIS A 76 -6.77 10.48 14.78
N THR A 77 -7.38 11.64 14.99
CA THR A 77 -6.78 12.93 14.65
C THR A 77 -5.54 13.06 15.53
N ALA A 78 -4.50 12.28 15.25
CA ALA A 78 -3.16 12.75 15.52
C ALA A 78 -3.02 13.95 14.60
N VAL A 79 -3.33 15.13 15.15
CA VAL A 79 -2.84 16.39 14.59
C VAL A 79 -1.35 16.35 14.89
N ASP A 80 -0.62 15.49 14.17
CA ASP A 80 0.79 15.74 13.96
C ASP A 80 0.79 17.03 13.16
N GLU A 81 1.18 18.11 13.82
CA GLU A 81 1.56 19.33 13.15
C GLU A 81 2.76 18.95 12.27
N GLU A 82 2.48 18.50 11.04
CA GLU A 82 3.47 18.14 10.04
C GLU A 82 4.31 19.39 9.76
N ASN A 83 5.36 19.54 10.55
CA ASN A 83 6.23 20.70 10.52
C ASN A 83 7.37 20.41 9.55
N TRP A 84 7.04 20.51 8.27
CA TRP A 84 7.96 20.37 7.15
C TRP A 84 9.18 21.31 7.26
N GLU A 85 9.04 22.44 7.97
CA GLU A 85 10.12 23.40 8.22
C GLU A 85 11.14 22.88 9.25
N ASN A 86 10.70 22.11 10.24
CA ASN A 86 11.58 21.52 11.26
C ASN A 86 12.23 20.20 10.83
N GLU A 87 11.68 19.47 9.86
CA GLU A 87 12.25 18.22 9.33
C GLU A 87 13.46 18.43 8.40
N LEU A 88 13.75 19.67 8.00
CA LEU A 88 14.86 20.01 7.10
C LEU A 88 16.26 19.83 7.69
N VAL A 89 16.39 19.58 8.99
CA VAL A 89 17.71 19.31 9.62
C VAL A 89 18.05 17.81 9.55
N SER A 90 17.88 17.21 8.38
CA SER A 90 18.47 15.89 8.13
C SER A 90 19.98 16.08 7.93
N LYS A 91 20.79 15.40 8.75
CA LYS A 91 22.24 15.32 8.49
C LYS A 91 22.43 14.80 7.08
N SER A 92 23.39 15.36 6.34
CA SER A 92 23.74 14.87 5.01
C SER A 92 23.93 13.36 5.05
N TYR A 93 23.19 12.64 4.20
CA TYR A 93 23.25 11.19 4.14
C TYR A 93 24.64 10.73 3.70
N ASP A 94 25.41 10.15 4.62
CA ASP A 94 26.64 9.45 4.27
C ASP A 94 26.37 7.94 4.17
N PRO A 95 26.34 7.38 2.95
CA PRO A 95 26.10 5.96 2.75
C PRO A 95 27.16 5.09 3.43
N MET A 96 28.40 5.57 3.56
CA MET A 96 29.47 4.79 4.17
C MET A 96 29.23 4.61 5.67
N SER A 97 28.92 5.68 6.38
CA SER A 97 28.57 5.61 7.81
C SER A 97 27.38 4.68 8.06
N LYS A 98 26.35 4.72 7.22
CA LYS A 98 25.17 3.85 7.30
C LYS A 98 25.52 2.37 7.10
N CYS A 99 26.38 2.06 6.14
CA CYS A 99 26.86 0.71 5.90
C CYS A 99 27.73 0.20 7.06
N LEU A 100 28.55 1.05 7.68
CA LEU A 100 29.38 0.68 8.82
C LEU A 100 28.60 0.50 10.12
N ALA A 101 27.46 1.17 10.26
CA ALA A 101 26.56 1.04 11.41
C ALA A 101 25.64 -0.19 11.31
N SER A 102 25.49 -0.79 10.12
CA SER A 102 24.59 -1.92 9.92
C SER A 102 25.23 -3.26 10.31
N ASP A 103 24.41 -4.20 10.76
CA ASP A 103 24.78 -5.60 11.04
C ASP A 103 24.82 -6.44 9.75
N VAL A 104 25.45 -5.90 8.71
CA VAL A 104 25.57 -6.53 7.39
C VAL A 104 27.05 -6.70 7.05
N PRO A 105 27.50 -7.91 6.64
CA PRO A 105 28.87 -8.13 6.22
C PRO A 105 29.19 -7.37 4.93
N LEU A 106 30.31 -6.65 4.92
CA LEU A 106 30.84 -5.99 3.74
C LEU A 106 31.71 -6.92 2.89
N ILE A 107 31.70 -6.71 1.57
CA ILE A 107 32.48 -7.53 0.62
C ILE A 107 33.66 -6.73 0.07
N PRO A 108 34.91 -7.09 0.42
CA PRO A 108 36.09 -6.40 -0.06
C PRO A 108 36.33 -6.67 -1.56
N ARG A 109 36.53 -5.61 -2.37
CA ARG A 109 36.93 -5.71 -3.78
C ARG A 109 38.42 -5.45 -3.95
N ASN A 110 39.05 -6.08 -4.95
CA ASN A 110 40.44 -5.82 -5.39
C ASN A 110 41.53 -5.98 -4.32
N LEU A 111 41.30 -6.78 -3.27
CA LEU A 111 42.28 -7.07 -2.23
C LEU A 111 42.98 -8.41 -2.48
N THR A 112 44.24 -8.51 -2.08
CA THR A 112 45.01 -9.77 -2.11
C THR A 112 44.46 -10.80 -1.11
N LYS A 113 44.89 -12.07 -1.21
CA LYS A 113 44.39 -13.14 -0.33
C LYS A 113 44.67 -12.85 1.16
N SER A 114 45.85 -12.34 1.49
CA SER A 114 46.22 -11.97 2.86
C SER A 114 45.37 -10.81 3.38
N GLN A 115 45.20 -9.77 2.56
CA GLN A 115 44.38 -8.61 2.92
C GLN A 115 42.89 -8.98 3.09
N ARG A 116 42.35 -9.88 2.26
CA ARG A 116 40.97 -10.38 2.45
C ARG A 116 40.80 -11.14 3.76
N ARG A 117 41.83 -11.86 4.22
CA ARG A 117 41.80 -12.54 5.52
C ARG A 117 41.76 -11.51 6.65
N ALA A 118 42.68 -10.54 6.64
CA ALA A 118 42.72 -9.47 7.63
C ALA A 118 41.39 -8.68 7.68
N PHE A 119 40.80 -8.39 6.52
CA PHE A 119 39.51 -7.72 6.43
C PHE A 119 38.39 -8.53 7.11
N ARG A 120 38.31 -9.84 6.84
CA ARG A 120 37.29 -10.70 7.46
C ARG A 120 37.44 -10.75 8.98
N GLU A 121 38.68 -10.82 9.48
CA GLU A 121 38.96 -10.80 10.92
C GLU A 121 38.47 -9.48 11.53
N SER A 122 38.80 -8.33 10.94
CA SER A 122 38.30 -7.03 11.41
C SER A 122 36.77 -6.88 11.32
N GLU A 123 36.16 -7.50 10.32
CA GLU A 123 34.72 -7.41 10.11
C GLU A 123 33.94 -8.28 11.10
N ILE A 124 34.47 -9.46 11.45
CA ILE A 124 33.93 -10.29 12.52
C ILE A 124 33.93 -9.52 13.84
N ASP A 125 35.04 -8.84 14.16
CA ASP A 125 35.14 -8.01 15.35
C ASP A 125 34.13 -6.85 15.32
N ARG A 126 33.97 -6.18 14.18
CA ARG A 126 32.98 -5.09 14.01
C ARG A 126 31.55 -5.59 14.28
N LEU A 127 31.14 -6.68 13.63
CA LEU A 127 29.80 -7.26 13.76
C LEU A 127 29.54 -7.75 15.19
N SER A 128 30.55 -8.34 15.85
CA SER A 128 30.43 -8.76 17.24
C SER A 128 30.09 -7.60 18.19
N LYS A 129 30.70 -6.41 17.97
CA LYS A 129 30.45 -5.21 18.76
C LYS A 129 29.04 -4.67 18.53
N ILE A 130 28.61 -4.58 17.27
CA ILE A 130 27.25 -4.12 16.89
C ILE A 130 26.18 -5.02 17.50
N LYS A 131 26.39 -6.33 17.46
CA LYS A 131 25.47 -7.31 18.04
C LYS A 131 25.40 -7.17 19.57
N ALA A 132 26.55 -6.99 20.24
CA ALA A 132 26.60 -6.78 21.68
C ALA A 132 25.90 -5.48 22.11
N GLU A 133 26.09 -4.39 21.37
CA GLU A 133 25.41 -3.11 21.61
C GLU A 133 23.90 -3.22 21.40
N SER A 134 23.48 -3.91 20.35
CA SER A 134 22.06 -4.22 20.09
C SER A 134 21.42 -5.03 21.22
N GLN A 135 22.16 -5.99 21.81
CA GLN A 135 21.68 -6.76 22.95
C GLN A 135 21.59 -5.92 24.23
N LYS A 136 22.59 -5.05 24.48
CA LYS A 136 22.54 -4.10 25.61
C LYS A 136 21.32 -3.22 25.51
N ASN A 137 21.08 -2.59 24.36
CA ASN A 137 19.96 -1.70 24.13
C ASN A 137 18.60 -2.38 24.36
N LYS A 138 18.45 -3.66 23.96
CA LYS A 138 17.24 -4.45 24.24
C LYS A 138 17.05 -4.74 25.74
N SER A 139 18.14 -4.94 26.47
CA SER A 139 18.06 -5.23 27.91
C SER A 139 17.73 -4.00 28.76
N THR A 140 18.07 -2.79 28.30
CA THR A 140 17.73 -1.53 28.98
C THR A 140 16.28 -1.12 28.77
N THR A 141 15.67 -1.42 27.62
CA THR A 141 14.24 -1.14 27.39
C THR A 141 13.31 -2.03 28.23
N LEU A 142 13.73 -3.25 28.57
CA LEU A 142 12.96 -4.20 29.37
C LEU A 142 12.99 -3.94 30.89
N LYS A 143 13.87 -3.06 31.38
CA LYS A 143 14.00 -2.74 32.83
C LYS A 143 13.28 -1.45 33.24
N LYS A 144 12.50 -0.88 32.32
CA LYS A 144 11.81 0.40 32.50
C LYS A 144 10.30 0.17 32.59
N GLU A 145 9.90 -0.74 33.49
CA GLU A 145 8.51 -1.01 33.89
C GLU A 145 8.46 -1.17 35.42
#